data_AF-A0A2R6W1B0-F1
#
_entry.id   AF-A0A2R6W1B0-F1
#
_cell.length_a   1.000
_cell.length_b   1.000
_cell.length_c   1.000
_cell.angle_alpha   90.00
_cell.angle_beta   90.00
_cell.angle_gamma   90.00
#
_symmetry.space_group_name_H-M   'P 1'
#
loop_
_entity.id
_entity.type
_entity.pdbx_description
1 polymer ?
#
loop_
_entity_poly.entity_id
_entity_poly.type
_entity_poly.pdbx_seq_one_letter_code
_entity_poly.pdbx_strand_id
1 'polypeptide(L)'
;MPSNGSATTDSNGKKVKKNRPSGTRALVRNKMKEPSLRMVEWRAKSGERWAVARAKMQEKMSHWGASMKLGLFTATHPVHPMRRQAAKEAMKHKKIAATERRLQKEAAAHSIGAAKRAKARESRVRQLNQAVR
;
A
#
# COMPACT_ATOMS: atom_id res chain seq x y z
N MET A 1 6.48 42.15 -24.25
CA MET A 1 7.79 42.09 -23.58
C MET A 1 7.86 40.81 -22.75
N PRO A 2 8.71 39.82 -23.07
CA PRO A 2 8.80 38.61 -22.25
C PRO A 2 9.72 38.84 -21.04
N SER A 3 9.22 38.50 -19.85
CA SER A 3 9.96 38.56 -18.58
C SER A 3 10.97 37.40 -18.47
N ASN A 4 12.23 37.75 -18.22
CA ASN A 4 13.34 36.82 -18.02
C ASN A 4 13.19 35.99 -16.74
N GLY A 5 13.28 34.67 -16.88
CA GLY A 5 13.33 33.72 -15.77
C GLY A 5 14.65 33.84 -14.98
N SER A 6 14.53 33.86 -13.65
CA SER A 6 15.65 33.93 -12.71
C SER A 6 16.51 32.66 -12.75
N ALA A 7 17.82 32.84 -12.94
CA ALA A 7 18.81 31.78 -12.83
C ALA A 7 19.14 31.55 -11.35
N THR A 8 18.90 30.35 -10.83
CA THR A 8 19.29 29.94 -9.48
C THR A 8 20.78 29.61 -9.42
N THR A 9 21.53 30.39 -8.65
CA THR A 9 22.95 30.17 -8.30
C THR A 9 23.07 29.47 -6.95
N ASP A 10 24.09 28.63 -6.78
CA ASP A 10 24.42 28.04 -5.48
C ASP A 10 25.12 29.05 -4.56
N SER A 11 25.28 28.71 -3.27
CA SER A 11 25.80 29.58 -2.21
C SER A 11 27.25 30.05 -2.40
N ASN A 12 27.95 29.55 -3.42
CA ASN A 12 29.31 29.97 -3.80
C ASN A 12 29.35 30.75 -5.14
N GLY A 13 28.20 31.21 -5.63
CA GLY A 13 28.11 32.06 -6.82
C GLY A 13 28.50 31.37 -8.13
N LYS A 14 28.59 30.03 -8.16
CA LYS A 14 28.88 29.29 -9.39
C LYS A 14 27.58 28.97 -10.11
N LYS A 15 27.55 29.21 -11.43
CA LYS A 15 26.45 28.76 -12.29
C LYS A 15 26.42 27.24 -12.28
N VAL A 16 25.44 26.65 -11.58
CA VAL A 16 25.20 25.20 -11.60
C VAL A 16 24.88 24.79 -13.04
N LYS A 17 25.87 24.22 -13.74
CA LYS A 17 25.62 23.55 -15.01
C LYS A 17 24.60 22.44 -14.72
N LYS A 18 23.37 22.59 -15.22
CA LYS A 18 22.38 21.50 -15.25
C LYS A 18 23.04 20.33 -15.99
N ASN A 19 23.57 19.37 -15.24
CA ASN A 19 24.07 18.12 -15.79
C ASN A 19 22.91 17.47 -16.53
N ARG A 20 22.92 17.58 -17.87
CA ARG A 20 21.98 16.84 -18.72
C ARG A 20 22.20 15.36 -18.39
N PRO A 21 21.14 14.61 -18.04
CA PRO A 21 21.30 13.19 -17.76
C PRO A 21 21.93 12.54 -18.99
N SER A 22 23.01 11.80 -18.78
CA SER A 22 23.71 11.09 -19.87
C SER A 22 22.71 10.31 -20.73
N GLY A 23 22.94 10.25 -22.04
CA GLY A 23 22.02 9.61 -22.99
C GLY A 23 21.62 8.18 -22.60
N THR A 24 22.52 7.46 -21.94
CA THR A 24 22.27 6.15 -21.31
C THR A 24 21.24 6.20 -20.17
N ARG A 25 21.32 7.19 -19.28
CA ARG A 25 20.37 7.38 -18.17
C ARG A 25 18.98 7.78 -18.66
N ALA A 26 18.88 8.53 -19.76
CA ALA A 26 17.61 8.88 -20.40
C ALA A 26 16.95 7.67 -21.10
N LEU A 27 17.73 6.83 -21.78
CA LEU A 27 17.25 5.58 -22.41
C LEU A 27 16.75 4.56 -21.38
N VAL A 28 17.45 4.40 -20.24
CA VAL A 28 17.00 3.54 -19.13
C VAL A 28 15.69 4.07 -18.53
N ARG A 29 15.56 5.40 -18.40
CA ARG A 29 14.33 6.04 -17.88
C ARG A 29 13.13 5.93 -18.84
N ASN A 30 13.38 5.83 -20.16
CA ASN A 30 12.35 5.58 -21.16
C ASN A 30 11.96 4.10 -21.24
N LYS A 31 12.89 3.16 -21.08
CA LYS A 31 12.57 1.72 -20.97
C LYS A 31 11.81 1.36 -19.69
N MET A 32 11.99 2.11 -18.60
CA MET A 32 11.13 2.01 -17.41
C MET A 32 9.70 2.57 -17.61
N LYS A 33 9.45 3.30 -18.71
CA LYS A 33 8.10 3.77 -19.13
C LYS A 33 7.46 2.85 -20.17
N GLU A 34 7.91 1.60 -20.30
CA GLU A 34 7.30 0.65 -21.22
C GLU A 34 5.83 0.36 -20.83
N PRO A 35 4.91 0.29 -21.81
CA PRO A 35 3.49 0.05 -21.55
C PRO A 35 3.23 -1.25 -20.76
N SER A 36 4.01 -2.30 -21.02
CA SER A 36 3.90 -3.60 -20.36
C SER A 36 4.21 -3.54 -18.86
N LEU A 37 5.30 -2.88 -18.46
CA LEU A 37 5.65 -2.66 -17.06
C LEU A 37 4.62 -1.79 -16.34
N ARG A 38 4.13 -0.75 -17.02
CA ARG A 38 3.04 0.08 -16.49
C ARG A 38 1.78 -0.75 -16.23
N MET A 39 1.38 -1.63 -17.16
CA MET A 39 0.23 -2.50 -16.98
C MET A 39 0.40 -3.44 -15.77
N VAL A 40 1.59 -3.98 -15.57
CA VAL A 40 1.90 -4.82 -14.39
C VAL A 40 1.84 -4.01 -13.10
N GLU A 41 2.40 -2.79 -13.07
CA GLU A 41 2.31 -1.91 -11.91
C GLU A 41 0.87 -1.52 -11.59
N TRP A 42 0.06 -1.20 -12.60
CA TRP A 42 -1.36 -0.90 -12.45
C TRP A 42 -2.14 -2.10 -11.90
N ARG A 43 -1.92 -3.29 -12.45
CA ARG A 43 -2.59 -4.52 -11.99
C ARG A 43 -2.18 -4.88 -10.56
N ALA A 44 -0.89 -4.75 -10.22
CA ALA A 44 -0.40 -4.98 -8.87
C ALA A 44 -1.01 -3.98 -7.88
N LYS A 45 -1.01 -2.68 -8.20
CA LYS A 45 -1.59 -1.63 -7.35
C LYS A 45 -3.11 -1.77 -7.20
N SER A 46 -3.82 -2.15 -8.26
CA SER A 46 -5.26 -2.43 -8.21
C SER A 46 -5.55 -3.61 -7.29
N GLY A 47 -4.83 -4.74 -7.46
CA GLY A 47 -4.99 -5.92 -6.61
C GLY A 47 -4.66 -5.63 -5.14
N GLU A 48 -3.61 -4.85 -4.88
CA GLU A 48 -3.23 -4.38 -3.55
C GLU A 48 -4.36 -3.56 -2.90
N ARG A 49 -4.94 -2.59 -3.63
CA ARG A 49 -6.06 -1.76 -3.15
C ARG A 49 -7.31 -2.60 -2.84
N TRP A 50 -7.66 -3.54 -3.71
CA TRP A 50 -8.79 -4.44 -3.49
C TRP A 50 -8.59 -5.35 -2.28
N ALA A 51 -7.39 -5.88 -2.08
CA ALA A 51 -7.05 -6.70 -0.92
C ALA A 51 -7.15 -5.90 0.40
N VAL A 52 -6.61 -4.67 0.42
CA VAL A 52 -6.72 -3.74 1.56
C VAL A 52 -8.18 -3.39 1.85
N ALA A 53 -8.97 -3.09 0.81
CA ALA A 53 -10.39 -2.79 0.97
C ALA A 53 -11.16 -3.98 1.55
N ARG A 54 -10.90 -5.20 1.07
CA ARG A 54 -11.50 -6.42 1.61
C ARG A 54 -11.12 -6.66 3.07
N ALA A 55 -9.85 -6.42 3.44
CA ALA A 55 -9.39 -6.54 4.81
C ALA A 55 -10.11 -5.55 5.75
N LYS A 56 -10.25 -4.28 5.33
CA LYS A 56 -11.03 -3.26 6.05
C LYS A 56 -12.50 -3.63 6.18
N MET A 57 -13.12 -4.16 5.12
CA MET A 57 -14.51 -4.58 5.17
C MET A 57 -14.72 -5.76 6.13
N GLN A 58 -13.81 -6.72 6.14
CA GLN A 58 -13.85 -7.85 7.07
C GLN A 58 -13.68 -7.41 8.53
N GLU A 59 -12.83 -6.42 8.78
CA GLU A 59 -12.70 -5.81 10.11
C GLU A 59 -14.04 -5.20 10.56
N LYS A 60 -14.64 -4.35 9.71
CA LYS A 60 -15.95 -3.72 10.00
C LYS A 60 -17.05 -4.74 10.30
N MET A 61 -17.15 -5.80 9.49
CA MET A 61 -18.11 -6.87 9.73
C MET A 61 -17.86 -7.59 11.06
N SER A 62 -16.60 -7.79 11.43
CA SER A 62 -16.22 -8.40 12.71
C SER A 62 -16.59 -7.50 13.89
N HIS A 63 -16.35 -6.18 13.79
CA HIS A 63 -16.77 -5.20 14.79
C HIS A 63 -18.28 -5.16 14.95
N TRP A 64 -19.01 -5.15 13.83
CA TRP A 64 -20.47 -5.14 13.82
C TRP A 64 -21.04 -6.40 14.48
N GLY A 65 -20.57 -7.59 14.09
CA GLY A 65 -20.98 -8.85 14.70
C GLY A 65 -20.64 -8.93 16.19
N ALA A 66 -19.51 -8.37 16.64
CA ALA A 66 -19.17 -8.28 18.06
C ALA A 66 -20.14 -7.38 18.83
N SER A 67 -20.49 -6.22 18.27
CA SER A 67 -21.47 -5.29 18.86
C SER A 67 -22.87 -5.90 18.94
N MET A 68 -23.33 -6.57 17.87
CA MET A 68 -24.63 -7.25 17.86
C MET A 68 -24.71 -8.33 18.94
N LYS A 69 -23.69 -9.19 19.03
CA LYS A 69 -23.64 -10.25 20.04
C LYS A 69 -23.63 -9.68 21.46
N LEU A 70 -22.96 -8.55 21.69
CA LEU A 70 -22.99 -7.88 22.99
C LEU A 70 -24.38 -7.35 23.30
N GLY A 71 -25.02 -6.67 22.32
CA GLY A 71 -26.38 -6.16 22.46
C GLY A 71 -27.38 -7.26 22.81
N LEU A 72 -27.33 -8.37 22.07
CA LEU A 72 -28.19 -9.54 22.30
C LEU A 72 -27.95 -10.12 23.70
N PHE A 73 -26.68 -10.30 24.10
CA PHE A 73 -26.32 -10.81 25.43
C PHE A 73 -26.81 -9.89 26.55
N THR A 74 -26.69 -8.57 26.37
CA THR A 74 -27.18 -7.61 27.37
C THR A 74 -28.70 -7.58 27.46
N ALA A 75 -29.40 -7.82 26.36
CA ALA A 75 -30.87 -7.88 26.32
C ALA A 75 -31.40 -9.17 26.99
N THR A 76 -30.75 -10.32 26.76
CA THR A 76 -31.16 -11.60 27.36
C THR A 76 -30.81 -11.71 28.85
N HIS A 77 -29.78 -10.99 29.30
CA HIS A 77 -29.28 -11.08 30.68
C HIS A 77 -29.18 -9.68 31.34
N PRO A 78 -30.30 -9.11 31.80
CA PRO A 78 -30.34 -7.75 32.30
C PRO A 78 -29.64 -7.52 33.65
N VAL A 79 -29.60 -8.55 34.51
CA VAL A 79 -29.29 -8.38 35.95
C VAL A 79 -27.87 -8.82 36.35
N HIS A 80 -27.03 -9.27 35.41
CA HIS A 80 -25.68 -9.80 35.74
C HIS A 80 -24.54 -8.80 35.45
N PRO A 81 -24.13 -7.94 36.40
CA PRO A 81 -23.12 -6.91 36.16
C PRO A 81 -21.74 -7.48 35.81
N MET A 82 -21.26 -8.48 36.54
CA MET A 82 -19.95 -9.10 36.30
C MET A 82 -19.86 -9.81 34.94
N ARG A 83 -20.91 -10.58 34.58
CA ARG A 83 -20.96 -11.27 33.27
C ARG A 83 -21.07 -10.29 32.11
N ARG A 84 -21.75 -9.15 32.30
CA ARG A 84 -21.81 -8.06 31.32
C ARG A 84 -20.44 -7.39 31.12
N GLN A 85 -19.68 -7.17 32.18
CA GLN A 85 -18.31 -6.63 32.07
C GLN A 85 -17.39 -7.61 31.33
N ALA A 86 -17.39 -8.88 31.72
CA ALA A 86 -16.62 -9.92 31.03
C ALA A 86 -17.00 -10.03 29.55
N ALA A 87 -18.30 -9.93 29.21
CA ALA A 87 -18.75 -9.92 27.82
C ALA A 87 -18.27 -8.68 27.04
N LYS A 88 -18.28 -7.49 27.67
CA LYS A 88 -17.74 -6.25 27.07
C LYS A 88 -16.25 -6.39 26.77
N GLU A 89 -15.49 -6.91 27.72
CA GLU A 89 -14.05 -7.14 27.58
C GLU A 89 -13.76 -8.18 26.50
N ALA A 90 -14.46 -9.32 26.50
CA ALA A 90 -14.33 -10.34 25.47
C ALA A 90 -14.62 -9.77 24.06
N MET A 91 -15.61 -8.90 23.92
CA MET A 91 -15.88 -8.22 22.66
C MET A 91 -14.83 -7.19 22.29
N LYS A 92 -14.26 -6.45 23.26
CA LYS A 92 -13.12 -5.55 23.05
C LYS A 92 -11.92 -6.32 22.51
N HIS A 93 -11.59 -7.47 23.09
CA HIS A 93 -10.50 -8.33 22.61
C HIS A 93 -10.78 -8.84 21.19
N LYS A 94 -12.02 -9.23 20.86
CA LYS A 94 -12.37 -9.62 19.48
C LYS A 94 -12.19 -8.49 18.47
N LYS A 95 -12.53 -7.26 18.86
CA LYS A 95 -12.33 -6.07 18.02
C LYS A 95 -10.84 -5.77 17.79
N ILE A 96 -10.03 -5.88 18.84
CA ILE A 96 -8.57 -5.72 18.75
C ILE A 96 -7.96 -6.81 17.85
N ALA A 97 -8.32 -8.08 18.06
CA ALA A 97 -7.86 -9.18 17.21
C ALA A 97 -8.28 -9.00 15.74
N ALA A 98 -9.47 -8.44 15.48
CA ALA A 98 -9.90 -8.11 14.12
C ALA A 98 -9.03 -6.99 13.50
N THR A 99 -8.69 -5.96 14.27
CA THR A 99 -7.79 -4.88 13.81
C THR A 99 -6.39 -5.39 13.49
N GLU A 100 -5.83 -6.27 14.32
CA GLU A 100 -4.51 -6.87 14.10
C GLU A 100 -4.51 -7.75 12.84
N ARG A 101 -5.55 -8.57 12.66
CA ARG A 101 -5.73 -9.37 11.44
C ARG A 101 -5.84 -8.49 10.19
N ARG A 102 -6.46 -7.30 10.27
CA ARG A 102 -6.44 -6.34 9.16
C ARG A 102 -5.02 -5.92 8.86
N LEU A 103 -4.26 -5.47 9.87
CA LEU A 103 -2.89 -4.98 9.68
C LEU A 103 -2.00 -6.05 9.04
N GLN A 104 -2.11 -7.30 9.48
CA GLN A 104 -1.40 -8.43 8.88
C GLN A 104 -1.79 -8.65 7.41
N LYS A 105 -3.07 -8.55 7.07
CA LYS A 105 -3.56 -8.69 5.68
C LYS A 105 -3.13 -7.53 4.79
N GLU A 106 -3.08 -6.31 5.32
CA GLU A 106 -2.56 -5.15 4.60
C GLU A 106 -1.06 -5.30 4.33
N ALA A 107 -0.27 -5.69 5.35
CA ALA A 107 1.16 -5.97 5.18
C ALA A 107 1.41 -7.09 4.17
N ALA A 108 0.61 -8.16 4.19
CA ALA A 108 0.66 -9.22 3.19
C ALA A 108 0.30 -8.71 1.78
N ALA A 109 -0.73 -7.86 1.64
CA ALA A 109 -1.10 -7.27 0.36
C ALA A 109 0.02 -6.39 -0.22
N HIS A 110 0.65 -5.56 0.62
CA HIS A 110 1.77 -4.71 0.24
C HIS A 110 3.00 -5.53 -0.17
N SER A 111 3.36 -6.56 0.60
CA SER A 111 4.51 -7.43 0.28
C SER A 111 4.29 -8.24 -1.00
N ILE A 112 3.09 -8.79 -1.23
CA ILE A 112 2.74 -9.47 -2.49
C ILE A 112 2.78 -8.48 -3.67
N GLY A 113 2.24 -7.27 -3.49
CA GLY A 113 2.26 -6.23 -4.51
C GLY A 113 3.70 -5.82 -4.87
N ALA A 114 4.56 -5.66 -3.87
CA ALA A 114 5.98 -5.37 -4.04
C ALA A 114 6.72 -6.52 -4.73
N ALA A 115 6.49 -7.78 -4.33
CA ALA A 115 7.09 -8.96 -4.93
C ALA A 115 6.71 -9.11 -6.42
N LYS A 116 5.44 -8.85 -6.77
CA LYS A 116 4.99 -8.85 -8.18
C LYS A 116 5.70 -7.78 -9.01
N ARG A 117 5.86 -6.57 -8.44
CA ARG A 117 6.60 -5.47 -9.09
C ARG A 117 8.10 -5.81 -9.24
N ALA A 118 8.72 -6.39 -8.21
CA ALA A 118 10.12 -6.81 -8.25
C ALA A 118 10.36 -7.89 -9.32
N LYS A 119 9.53 -8.95 -9.33
CA LYS A 119 9.61 -10.02 -10.33
C LYS A 119 9.49 -9.51 -11.76
N ALA A 120 8.60 -8.55 -12.00
CA ALA A 120 8.44 -7.92 -13.32
C ALA A 120 9.68 -7.12 -13.76
N ARG A 121 10.35 -6.46 -12.81
CA ARG A 121 11.62 -5.76 -13.07
C ARG A 121 12.74 -6.75 -13.35
N GLU A 122 12.86 -7.81 -12.56
CA GLU A 122 13.87 -8.87 -12.76
C GLU A 122 13.70 -9.59 -14.09
N SER A 123 12.48 -9.97 -14.47
CA SER A 123 12.22 -10.60 -15.77
C SER A 123 12.61 -9.67 -16.92
N ARG A 124 12.40 -8.36 -16.76
CA ARG A 124 12.81 -7.39 -17.77
C ARG A 124 14.33 -7.27 -17.88
N VAL A 125 15.03 -7.21 -16.75
CA VAL A 125 16.50 -7.19 -16.73
C VAL A 125 17.06 -8.44 -17.42
N ARG A 126 16.48 -9.62 -17.17
CA ARG A 126 16.87 -10.86 -17.85
C ARG A 126 16.65 -10.79 -19.36
N GLN A 127 15.51 -10.30 -19.83
CA GLN A 127 15.25 -10.11 -21.27
C GLN A 127 16.24 -9.13 -21.92
N LEU A 128 16.57 -8.03 -21.24
CA LEU A 128 17.54 -7.06 -21.75
C LEU A 128 18.93 -7.67 -21.85
N ASN A 129 19.35 -8.45 -20.85
CA ASN A 129 20.65 -9.14 -20.88
C ASN A 129 20.72 -10.22 -21.98
N GLN A 130 19.62 -10.89 -22.28
CA GLN A 130 19.54 -11.84 -23.39
C GLN A 130 19.59 -11.16 -24.76
N ALA A 131 19.01 -9.96 -24.90
CA ALA A 131 19.02 -9.20 -26.16
C ALA A 131 20.36 -8.51 -26.47
N VAL A 132 21.29 -8.48 -25.52
CA VAL A 132 22.64 -7.89 -25.67
C VAL A 132 23.72 -8.95 -25.96
N ARG A 133 23.40 -10.23 -25.76
CA ARG A 133 24.25 -11.37 -26.17
C ARG A 133 23.92 -11.78 -27.60
#